data_AF-A0A011QXH6-F1
#
_entry.id   AF-A0A011QXH6-F1
#
_cell.length_a   1.000
_cell.length_b   1.000
_cell.length_c   1.000
_cell.angle_alpha   90.00
_cell.angle_beta   90.00
_cell.angle_gamma   90.00
#
_symmetry.space_group_name_H-M   'P 1'
#
loop_
_entity.id
_entity.type
_entity.pdbx_description
1 polymer ?
#
loop_
_entity_poly.entity_id
_entity_poly.type
_entity_poly.pdbx_seq_one_letter_code
_entity_poly.pdbx_strand_id
1 'polypeptide(L)'
;MKMSDYTSLFRRNKLTITEMYNPFDDYLVIKLAIPKNFKWDAGDHGVFTLPGKEVRGKFFRPFSVASIPKEGFMLIATRANEPKSSFKEKLFDLEVGDQICVYGPFGWFKVKDESTPIVMIATGIGITPMRAIVKELERDESRPFHLVYTSPDRHLFKEELDDIARRNDSFHPVYATNKEATIESYLALADYYGNNAFYYIAGNPKIIKATKKELGKAGIKRTRFIWDPYFGY
;
A
#
# COMPACT_ATOMS: atom_id res chain seq x y z
N MET A 1 8.64 12.49 -16.90
CA MET A 1 9.05 11.08 -16.78
C MET A 1 10.23 10.87 -17.70
N LYS A 2 11.34 10.30 -17.23
CA LYS A 2 12.59 10.21 -18.01
C LYS A 2 12.62 8.90 -18.80
N MET A 3 13.36 8.88 -19.91
CA MET A 3 13.47 7.72 -20.81
C MET A 3 14.09 6.47 -20.13
N SER A 4 14.90 6.68 -19.08
CA SER A 4 15.44 5.62 -18.21
C SER A 4 14.37 4.78 -17.53
N ASP A 5 13.22 5.39 -17.22
CA ASP A 5 12.12 4.75 -16.49
C ASP A 5 11.46 3.64 -17.33
N TYR A 6 11.58 3.70 -18.66
CA TYR A 6 11.06 2.66 -19.57
C TYR A 6 11.92 1.38 -19.60
N THR A 7 13.22 1.46 -19.31
CA THR A 7 14.10 0.27 -19.35
C THR A 7 13.97 -0.62 -18.11
N SER A 8 13.63 -0.04 -16.96
CA SER A 8 13.33 -0.80 -15.73
C SER A 8 11.99 -1.52 -15.80
N LEU A 9 11.02 -0.99 -16.55
CA LEU A 9 9.69 -1.59 -16.79
C LEU A 9 9.75 -3.00 -17.38
N PHE A 10 10.80 -3.32 -18.16
CA PHE A 10 10.99 -4.65 -18.75
C PHE A 10 12.02 -5.52 -18.01
N ARG A 11 12.67 -4.98 -16.96
CA ARG A 11 13.68 -5.71 -16.23
C ARG A 11 13.02 -6.64 -15.23
N ARG A 12 12.99 -7.93 -15.58
CA ARG A 12 12.58 -9.00 -14.68
C ARG A 12 13.67 -9.23 -13.63
N ASN A 13 13.33 -9.02 -12.36
CA ASN A 13 14.22 -9.31 -11.24
C ASN A 13 13.70 -10.51 -10.47
N LYS A 14 14.60 -11.42 -10.10
CA LYS A 14 14.30 -12.52 -9.18
C LYS A 14 14.60 -12.05 -7.77
N LEU A 15 13.62 -12.16 -6.89
CA LEU A 15 13.73 -11.86 -5.48
C LEU A 15 13.57 -13.16 -4.70
N THR A 16 14.36 -13.34 -3.66
CA THR A 16 14.29 -14.52 -2.80
C THR A 16 13.45 -14.21 -1.59
N ILE A 17 12.55 -15.13 -1.24
CA ILE A 17 11.77 -15.06 -0.02
C ILE A 17 12.68 -15.31 1.17
N THR A 18 12.77 -14.32 2.06
CA THR A 18 13.54 -14.45 3.31
C THR A 18 12.65 -14.69 4.52
N GLU A 19 11.39 -14.26 4.45
CA GLU A 19 10.41 -14.45 5.52
C GLU A 19 9.01 -14.45 4.93
N MET A 20 8.14 -15.30 5.47
CA MET A 20 6.71 -15.32 5.19
C MET A 20 5.96 -15.57 6.48
N TYR A 21 4.85 -14.87 6.68
CA TYR A 21 3.98 -15.10 7.82
C TYR A 21 2.55 -14.70 7.50
N ASN A 22 1.62 -15.35 8.22
CA ASN A 22 0.20 -15.09 8.12
C ASN A 22 -0.25 -14.38 9.41
N PRO A 23 -0.32 -13.04 9.41
CA PRO A 23 -0.72 -12.31 10.62
C PRO A 23 -2.19 -12.57 10.98
N PHE A 24 -3.01 -12.93 9.99
CA PHE A 24 -4.39 -13.38 10.11
C PHE A 24 -4.62 -14.50 9.08
N ASP A 25 -5.59 -15.37 9.29
CA ASP A 25 -5.81 -16.60 8.49
C ASP A 25 -5.84 -16.40 6.97
N ASP A 26 -6.32 -15.24 6.53
CA ASP A 26 -6.47 -14.87 5.12
C ASP A 26 -5.46 -13.82 4.64
N TYR A 27 -4.46 -13.45 5.45
CA TYR A 27 -3.38 -12.54 5.04
C TYR A 27 -2.07 -13.31 4.89
N LEU A 28 -1.29 -12.90 3.89
CA LEU A 28 0.08 -13.35 3.71
C LEU A 28 0.98 -12.13 3.54
N VAL A 29 2.03 -12.07 4.36
CA VAL A 29 3.08 -11.05 4.28
C VAL A 29 4.38 -11.74 3.90
N ILE A 30 5.11 -11.17 2.93
CA ILE A 30 6.32 -11.75 2.37
C ILE A 30 7.42 -10.69 2.38
N LYS A 31 8.55 -11.01 3.03
CA LYS A 31 9.80 -10.25 2.93
C LYS A 31 10.67 -10.87 1.85
N LEU A 32 11.16 -10.01 0.97
CA LEU A 32 11.94 -10.36 -0.21
C LEU A 32 13.31 -9.69 -0.14
N ALA A 33 14.36 -10.50 -0.26
CA ALA A 33 15.71 -10.01 -0.45
C ALA A 33 15.84 -9.28 -1.80
N ILE A 34 16.41 -8.09 -1.75
CA ILE A 34 16.61 -7.22 -2.92
C ILE A 34 18.01 -7.44 -3.53
N PRO A 35 18.14 -7.52 -4.86
CA PRO A 35 19.42 -7.46 -5.54
C PRO A 35 20.12 -6.12 -5.29
N LYS A 36 21.47 -6.11 -5.27
CA LYS A 36 22.31 -4.93 -4.95
C LYS A 36 21.98 -3.63 -5.72
N ASN A 37 21.42 -3.75 -6.92
CA ASN A 37 21.08 -2.60 -7.79
C ASN A 37 19.58 -2.43 -8.01
N PHE A 38 18.75 -3.10 -7.23
CA PHE A 38 17.31 -2.98 -7.30
C PHE A 38 16.86 -1.72 -6.54
N LYS A 39 16.12 -0.84 -7.21
CA LYS A 39 15.64 0.42 -6.65
C LYS A 39 14.11 0.44 -6.69
N TRP A 40 13.52 1.00 -5.65
CA TRP A 40 12.10 1.32 -5.55
C TRP A 40 11.96 2.53 -4.65
N ASP A 41 10.78 3.14 -4.65
CA ASP A 41 10.43 4.24 -3.77
C ASP A 41 9.15 3.89 -2.99
N ALA A 42 8.88 4.59 -1.89
CA ALA A 42 7.66 4.39 -1.10
C ALA A 42 6.39 4.49 -1.96
N GLY A 43 5.45 3.56 -1.79
CA GLY A 43 4.21 3.53 -2.57
C GLY A 43 4.35 3.07 -4.04
N ASP A 44 5.51 2.54 -4.43
CA ASP A 44 5.62 1.78 -5.67
C ASP A 44 4.76 0.51 -5.66
N HIS A 45 4.44 0.01 -6.84
CA HIS A 45 3.95 -1.35 -7.04
C HIS A 45 4.84 -2.11 -8.02
N GLY A 46 4.81 -3.43 -7.90
CA GLY A 46 5.47 -4.34 -8.83
C GLY A 46 4.45 -5.30 -9.45
N VAL A 47 4.77 -5.82 -10.63
CA VAL A 47 4.01 -6.94 -11.22
C VAL A 47 4.75 -8.23 -10.93
N PHE A 48 4.15 -9.10 -10.12
CA PHE A 48 4.78 -10.30 -9.61
C PHE A 48 4.33 -11.55 -10.37
N THR A 49 5.29 -12.44 -10.64
CA THR A 49 5.07 -13.78 -11.23
C THR A 49 5.77 -14.85 -10.41
N LEU A 50 5.24 -16.08 -10.47
CA LEU A 50 5.76 -17.23 -9.74
C LEU A 50 6.52 -18.16 -10.70
N PRO A 51 7.85 -18.02 -10.83
CA PRO A 51 8.62 -18.84 -11.76
C PRO A 51 8.50 -20.33 -11.42
N GLY A 52 8.24 -21.17 -12.43
CA GLY A 52 8.16 -22.63 -12.27
C GLY A 52 6.87 -23.14 -11.61
N LYS A 53 5.88 -22.27 -11.33
CA LYS A 53 4.57 -22.68 -10.82
C LYS A 53 3.53 -22.63 -11.93
N GLU A 54 2.73 -23.68 -12.06
CA GLU A 54 1.60 -23.71 -12.98
C GLU A 54 0.42 -22.90 -12.41
N VAL A 55 0.21 -21.71 -12.95
CA VAL A 55 -0.90 -20.82 -12.57
C VAL A 55 -1.95 -20.80 -13.68
N ARG A 56 -3.19 -21.17 -13.34
CA ARG A 56 -4.33 -21.08 -14.27
C ARG A 56 -4.86 -19.64 -14.34
N GLY A 57 -5.21 -19.20 -15.56
CA GLY A 57 -5.72 -17.85 -15.81
C GLY A 57 -4.63 -16.79 -15.78
N LYS A 58 -4.83 -15.71 -15.02
CA LYS A 58 -3.87 -14.61 -14.96
C LYS A 58 -2.63 -15.04 -14.15
N PHE A 59 -1.49 -15.20 -14.83
CA PHE A 59 -0.22 -15.69 -14.26
C PHE A 59 0.59 -14.64 -13.49
N PHE A 60 0.09 -13.41 -13.39
CA PHE A 60 0.75 -12.32 -12.66
C PHE A 60 -0.22 -11.57 -11.75
N ARG A 61 0.30 -10.95 -10.69
CA ARG A 61 -0.46 -10.04 -9.82
C ARG A 61 0.31 -8.74 -9.57
N PRO A 62 -0.33 -7.57 -9.70
CA PRO A 62 0.23 -6.35 -9.15
C PRO A 62 0.13 -6.41 -7.63
N PHE A 63 1.22 -6.07 -6.94
CA PHE A 63 1.21 -5.82 -5.49
C PHE A 63 1.91 -4.50 -5.22
N SER A 64 1.31 -3.68 -4.36
CA SER A 64 1.94 -2.49 -3.82
C SER A 64 3.03 -2.91 -2.83
N VAL A 65 4.17 -2.24 -2.90
CA VAL A 65 5.30 -2.46 -2.01
C VAL A 65 5.01 -1.73 -0.70
N ALA A 66 5.05 -2.49 0.40
CA ALA A 66 4.72 -2.00 1.72
C ALA A 66 5.93 -1.48 2.51
N SER A 67 7.14 -1.63 1.97
CA SER A 67 8.40 -1.15 2.57
C SER A 67 9.04 0.01 1.81
N ILE A 68 9.99 0.66 2.46
CA ILE A 68 10.89 1.67 1.87
C ILE A 68 12.31 1.13 1.69
N PRO A 69 13.13 1.70 0.79
CA PRO A 69 14.51 1.27 0.57
C PRO A 69 15.37 1.17 1.83
N LYS A 70 15.14 2.07 2.78
CA LYS A 70 15.86 2.12 4.05
C LYS A 70 15.65 0.88 4.93
N GLU A 71 14.56 0.13 4.73
CA GLU A 71 14.33 -1.14 5.43
C GLU A 71 15.22 -2.28 4.89
N GLY A 72 15.84 -2.12 3.72
CA GLY A 72 16.78 -3.10 3.15
C GLY A 72 16.15 -4.37 2.57
N PHE A 73 14.82 -4.47 2.59
CA PHE A 73 14.06 -5.56 1.98
C PHE A 73 12.79 -5.02 1.30
N MET A 74 12.27 -5.77 0.33
CA MET A 74 10.95 -5.50 -0.24
C MET A 74 9.90 -6.27 0.56
N LEU A 75 8.91 -5.57 1.09
CA LEU A 75 7.75 -6.15 1.77
C LEU A 75 6.55 -6.09 0.84
N ILE A 76 5.90 -7.22 0.61
CA ILE A 76 4.57 -7.26 -0.02
C ILE A 76 3.59 -7.94 0.93
N ALA A 77 2.32 -7.56 0.83
CA ALA A 77 1.26 -8.27 1.53
C ALA A 77 0.05 -8.43 0.61
N THR A 78 -0.65 -9.54 0.79
CA THR A 78 -1.92 -9.79 0.11
C THR A 78 -2.92 -10.38 1.09
N ARG A 79 -4.20 -10.13 0.82
CA ARG A 79 -5.32 -10.87 1.40
C ARG A 79 -5.79 -11.93 0.41
N ALA A 80 -5.98 -13.16 0.84
CA ALA A 80 -6.71 -14.17 0.10
C ALA A 80 -8.21 -13.84 0.14
N ASN A 81 -8.85 -13.77 -1.03
CA ASN A 81 -10.30 -13.89 -1.09
C ASN A 81 -10.62 -15.37 -1.22
N GLU A 82 -11.75 -15.82 -0.70
CA GLU A 82 -12.25 -17.18 -0.93
C GLU A 82 -13.32 -17.17 -2.04
N PRO A 83 -13.24 -18.04 -3.05
CA PRO A 83 -12.12 -18.96 -3.32
C PRO A 83 -10.86 -18.22 -3.78
N LYS A 84 -9.69 -18.73 -3.37
CA LYS A 84 -8.38 -18.19 -3.83
C LYS A 84 -8.27 -18.31 -5.34
N SER A 85 -7.71 -17.30 -6.01
CA SER A 85 -7.28 -17.50 -7.39
C SER A 85 -6.06 -18.41 -7.45
N SER A 86 -5.90 -19.13 -8.55
CA SER A 86 -4.77 -20.06 -8.78
C SER A 86 -3.40 -19.42 -8.51
N PHE A 87 -3.23 -18.12 -8.80
CA PHE A 87 -1.99 -17.41 -8.44
C PHE A 87 -1.78 -17.36 -6.93
N LYS A 88 -2.81 -17.02 -6.16
CA LYS A 88 -2.74 -16.90 -4.70
C LYS A 88 -2.62 -18.25 -4.03
N GLU A 89 -3.27 -19.29 -4.56
CA GLU A 89 -3.03 -20.67 -4.11
C GLU A 89 -1.53 -20.99 -4.19
N LYS A 90 -0.92 -20.81 -5.37
CA LYS A 90 0.52 -21.06 -5.56
C LYS A 90 1.43 -20.12 -4.79
N LEU A 91 0.99 -18.91 -4.47
CA LEU A 91 1.74 -17.96 -3.65
C LEU A 91 1.76 -18.39 -2.18
N PHE A 92 0.64 -18.92 -1.68
CA PHE A 92 0.53 -19.41 -0.30
C PHE A 92 1.25 -20.75 -0.10
N ASP A 93 1.45 -21.52 -1.19
CA ASP A 93 2.26 -22.76 -1.19
C ASP A 93 3.79 -22.51 -1.26
N LEU A 94 4.25 -21.26 -1.29
CA LEU A 94 5.70 -20.95 -1.32
C LEU A 94 6.33 -21.04 0.07
N GLU A 95 7.62 -21.32 0.09
CA GLU A 95 8.42 -21.41 1.31
C GLU A 95 9.58 -20.41 1.32
N VAL A 96 10.18 -20.19 2.50
CA VAL A 96 11.42 -19.42 2.60
C VAL A 96 12.51 -20.05 1.73
N GLY A 97 13.20 -19.21 0.95
CA GLY A 97 14.17 -19.65 -0.05
C GLY A 97 13.62 -19.73 -1.48
N ASP A 98 12.30 -19.81 -1.66
CA ASP A 98 11.68 -19.76 -2.99
C ASP A 98 11.92 -18.41 -3.68
N GLN A 99 11.80 -18.41 -5.00
CA GLN A 99 11.96 -17.22 -5.83
C GLN A 99 10.61 -16.67 -6.29
N ILE A 100 10.44 -15.35 -6.17
CA ILE A 100 9.38 -14.59 -6.83
C ILE A 100 10.02 -13.67 -7.87
N CYS A 101 9.40 -13.52 -9.04
CA CYS A 101 9.84 -12.57 -10.04
C CYS A 101 9.02 -11.28 -9.95
N VAL A 102 9.66 -10.13 -10.09
CA VAL A 102 9.02 -8.82 -10.17
C VAL A 102 9.43 -8.11 -11.47
N TYR A 103 8.45 -7.50 -12.12
CA TYR A 103 8.63 -6.48 -13.15
C TYR A 103 8.36 -5.11 -12.52
N GLY A 104 9.21 -4.13 -12.83
CA GLY A 104 9.25 -2.86 -12.14
C GLY A 104 10.32 -2.84 -11.02
N PRO A 105 10.09 -2.08 -9.94
CA PRO A 105 8.85 -1.44 -9.52
C PRO A 105 8.60 -0.08 -10.18
N PHE A 106 7.36 0.39 -10.13
CA PHE A 106 6.93 1.69 -10.64
C PHE A 106 5.71 2.18 -9.85
N GLY A 107 5.48 3.49 -9.79
CA GLY A 107 4.34 4.00 -9.04
C GLY A 107 4.18 5.52 -9.09
N TRP A 108 2.93 5.96 -9.08
CA TRP A 108 2.54 7.37 -8.99
C TRP A 108 2.14 7.79 -7.56
N PHE A 109 2.00 6.81 -6.66
CA PHE A 109 1.54 6.97 -5.29
C PHE A 109 2.69 7.42 -4.38
N LYS A 110 3.13 8.66 -4.58
CA LYS A 110 4.29 9.27 -3.91
C LYS A 110 3.87 10.46 -3.08
N VAL A 111 4.60 10.73 -2.00
CA VAL A 111 4.60 12.01 -1.31
C VAL A 111 4.88 13.12 -2.34
N LYS A 112 4.03 14.15 -2.39
CA LYS A 112 4.08 15.17 -3.47
C LYS A 112 5.03 16.32 -3.17
N ASP A 113 5.17 16.67 -1.90
CA ASP A 113 6.05 17.73 -1.41
C ASP A 113 6.45 17.44 0.05
N GLU A 114 7.21 18.35 0.64
CA GLU A 114 7.77 18.16 1.98
C GLU A 114 6.83 18.65 3.09
N SER A 115 5.89 19.55 2.82
CA SER A 115 5.21 20.33 3.86
C SER A 115 3.68 20.20 3.87
N THR A 116 3.05 19.82 2.76
CA THR A 116 1.58 19.79 2.68
C THR A 116 1.04 18.65 3.54
N PRO A 117 0.07 18.91 4.45
CA PRO A 117 -0.59 17.86 5.23
C PRO A 117 -1.12 16.71 4.38
N ILE A 118 -1.10 15.51 4.95
CA ILE A 118 -1.51 14.28 4.26
C ILE A 118 -2.68 13.63 5.00
N VAL A 119 -3.72 13.28 4.25
CA VAL A 119 -4.85 12.46 4.74
C VAL A 119 -4.85 11.15 3.94
N MET A 120 -4.47 10.07 4.59
CA MET A 120 -4.48 8.72 4.02
C MET A 120 -5.79 8.01 4.36
N ILE A 121 -6.41 7.39 3.36
CA ILE A 121 -7.65 6.64 3.49
C ILE A 121 -7.38 5.24 2.93
N ALA A 122 -7.26 4.25 3.81
CA ALA A 122 -6.96 2.87 3.47
C ALA A 122 -8.15 1.96 3.77
N THR A 123 -8.44 1.02 2.88
CA THR A 123 -9.39 -0.07 3.18
C THR A 123 -8.76 -1.44 2.96
N GLY A 124 -8.82 -2.32 3.96
CA GLY A 124 -8.27 -3.68 3.89
C GLY A 124 -6.79 -3.70 3.49
N ILE A 125 -6.46 -4.43 2.41
CA ILE A 125 -5.08 -4.55 1.91
C ILE A 125 -4.53 -3.24 1.30
N GLY A 126 -5.38 -2.24 1.09
CA GLY A 126 -4.97 -0.89 0.70
C GLY A 126 -4.04 -0.21 1.72
N ILE A 127 -3.87 -0.79 2.92
CA ILE A 127 -2.84 -0.38 3.87
C ILE A 127 -1.41 -0.55 3.34
N THR A 128 -1.18 -1.43 2.37
CA THR A 128 0.18 -1.73 1.87
C THR A 128 0.94 -0.51 1.35
N PRO A 129 0.46 0.26 0.36
CA PRO A 129 1.15 1.48 -0.05
C PRO A 129 1.18 2.54 1.06
N MET A 130 0.16 2.59 1.92
CA MET A 130 0.11 3.55 3.03
C MET A 130 1.19 3.30 4.07
N ARG A 131 1.48 2.03 4.40
CA ARG A 131 2.60 1.68 5.28
C ARG A 131 3.89 2.25 4.73
N ALA A 132 4.16 2.08 3.43
CA ALA A 132 5.38 2.62 2.83
C ALA A 132 5.47 4.15 2.97
N ILE A 133 4.35 4.87 2.76
CA ILE A 133 4.30 6.33 2.97
C ILE A 133 4.52 6.67 4.45
N VAL A 134 3.86 6.00 5.39
CA VAL A 134 4.06 6.20 6.83
C VAL A 134 5.52 5.96 7.23
N LYS A 135 6.17 4.92 6.70
CA LYS A 135 7.59 4.62 6.94
C LYS A 135 8.52 5.69 6.34
N GLU A 136 8.19 6.24 5.17
CA GLU A 136 8.92 7.36 4.57
C GLU A 136 8.86 8.61 5.47
N LEU A 137 7.71 8.84 6.10
CA LEU A 137 7.43 10.01 6.92
C LEU A 137 7.64 9.81 8.42
N GLU A 138 8.06 8.62 8.88
CA GLU A 138 8.03 8.26 10.29
C GLU A 138 8.91 9.16 11.18
N ARG A 139 9.87 9.89 10.59
CA ARG A 139 10.77 10.84 11.26
C ARG A 139 10.47 12.31 10.96
N ASP A 140 9.44 12.58 10.14
CA ASP A 140 8.99 13.94 9.85
C ASP A 140 8.03 14.38 10.94
N GLU A 141 8.50 15.26 11.82
CA GLU A 141 7.73 15.85 12.91
C GLU A 141 7.08 17.18 12.50
N SER A 142 7.40 17.70 11.32
CA SER A 142 7.01 19.05 10.87
C SER A 142 5.73 19.10 10.06
N ARG A 143 5.37 17.99 9.41
CA ARG A 143 4.18 17.87 8.56
C ARG A 143 3.15 16.96 9.24
N PRO A 144 1.92 17.43 9.49
CA PRO A 144 0.84 16.56 9.93
C PRO A 144 0.45 15.52 8.88
N PHE A 145 0.31 14.26 9.29
CA PHE A 145 -0.21 13.21 8.44
C PHE A 145 -1.14 12.27 9.22
N HIS A 146 -2.27 11.96 8.60
CA HIS A 146 -3.38 11.23 9.19
C HIS A 146 -3.62 9.94 8.42
N LEU A 147 -3.98 8.87 9.11
CA LEU A 147 -4.41 7.62 8.50
C LEU A 147 -5.80 7.24 8.99
N VAL A 148 -6.79 7.25 8.11
CA VAL A 148 -8.09 6.61 8.34
C VAL A 148 -8.01 5.22 7.71
N TYR A 149 -7.86 4.19 8.54
CA TYR A 149 -7.73 2.81 8.11
C TYR A 149 -8.96 1.99 8.49
N THR A 150 -9.70 1.53 7.48
CA THR A 150 -10.86 0.67 7.64
C THR A 150 -10.52 -0.80 7.40
N SER A 151 -10.86 -1.66 8.35
CA SER A 151 -10.89 -3.10 8.14
C SER A 151 -12.00 -3.72 8.99
N PRO A 152 -12.81 -4.65 8.46
CA PRO A 152 -13.95 -5.20 9.18
C PRO A 152 -13.55 -5.97 10.44
N ASP A 153 -12.39 -6.65 10.41
CA ASP A 153 -12.00 -7.58 11.47
C ASP A 153 -10.65 -7.19 12.09
N ARG A 154 -9.63 -7.04 11.24
CA ARG A 154 -8.23 -6.94 11.67
C ARG A 154 -7.47 -5.91 10.86
N HIS A 155 -6.65 -5.10 11.53
CA HIS A 155 -5.85 -4.05 10.92
C HIS A 155 -4.40 -4.56 10.77
N LEU A 156 -4.00 -4.85 9.53
CA LEU A 156 -2.64 -5.28 9.23
C LEU A 156 -1.66 -4.13 9.56
N PHE A 157 -0.51 -4.47 10.17
CA PHE A 157 0.52 -3.53 10.63
C PHE A 157 0.10 -2.58 11.76
N LYS A 158 -1.03 -2.80 12.42
CA LYS A 158 -1.54 -1.92 13.49
C LYS A 158 -0.52 -1.63 14.58
N GLU A 159 0.14 -2.65 15.12
CA GLU A 159 1.12 -2.49 16.20
C GLU A 159 2.27 -1.58 15.78
N GLU A 160 2.84 -1.78 14.59
CA GLU A 160 3.89 -0.90 14.06
C GLU A 160 3.41 0.53 13.85
N LEU A 161 2.19 0.72 13.34
CA LEU A 161 1.62 2.05 13.11
C LEU A 161 1.37 2.78 14.44
N ASP A 162 0.90 2.07 15.47
CA ASP A 162 0.73 2.61 16.81
C ASP A 162 2.10 3.00 17.42
N ASP A 163 3.12 2.18 17.21
CA ASP A 163 4.49 2.46 17.67
C ASP A 163 5.11 3.69 17.00
N ILE A 164 4.76 3.96 15.74
CA ILE A 164 5.16 5.18 15.04
C ILE A 164 4.39 6.37 15.61
N ALA A 165 3.08 6.26 15.81
CA ALA A 165 2.25 7.33 16.37
C ALA A 165 2.70 7.73 17.78
N ARG A 166 3.14 6.78 18.60
CA ARG A 166 3.71 7.06 19.94
C ARG A 166 5.04 7.80 19.92
N ARG A 167 5.76 7.81 18.80
CA ARG A 167 7.10 8.42 18.65
C ARG A 167 7.11 9.65 17.75
N ASN A 168 6.01 9.93 17.07
CA ASN A 168 5.88 11.05 16.13
C ASN A 168 4.49 11.67 16.29
N ASP A 169 4.43 12.80 16.98
CA ASP A 169 3.20 13.54 17.27
C ASP A 169 2.54 14.11 16.00
N SER A 170 3.23 14.13 14.86
CA SER A 170 2.63 14.51 13.58
C SER A 170 1.81 13.39 12.94
N PHE A 171 1.95 12.13 13.39
CA PHE A 171 1.21 10.98 12.86
C PHE A 171 -0.03 10.62 13.67
N HIS A 172 -1.19 10.60 13.02
CA HIS A 172 -2.47 10.33 13.67
C HIS A 172 -3.24 9.19 12.96
N PRO A 173 -3.11 7.94 13.44
CA PRO A 173 -3.92 6.83 12.93
C PRO A 173 -5.30 6.76 13.61
N VAL A 174 -6.34 6.55 12.80
CA VAL A 174 -7.72 6.25 13.18
C VAL A 174 -8.11 4.92 12.54
N TYR A 175 -8.46 3.95 13.38
CA TYR A 175 -8.88 2.62 12.94
C TYR A 175 -10.40 2.51 12.96
N ALA A 176 -11.02 2.58 11.78
CA ALA A 176 -12.45 2.54 11.63
C ALA A 176 -12.96 1.10 11.43
N THR A 177 -14.01 0.71 12.16
CA THR A 177 -14.58 -0.64 12.10
C THR A 177 -15.69 -0.78 11.06
N ASN A 178 -16.25 0.33 10.58
CA ASN A 178 -17.32 0.35 9.59
C ASN A 178 -17.19 1.53 8.62
N LYS A 179 -18.06 1.53 7.60
CA LYS A 179 -18.05 2.52 6.53
C LYS A 179 -18.44 3.91 7.04
N GLU A 180 -19.40 4.00 7.94
CA GLU A 180 -19.94 5.24 8.47
C GLU A 180 -18.85 6.01 9.24
N ALA A 181 -18.19 5.35 10.20
CA ALA A 181 -17.08 5.91 10.97
C ALA A 181 -15.89 6.30 10.08
N THR A 182 -15.65 5.54 9.00
CA THR A 182 -14.63 5.87 8.00
C THR A 182 -14.96 7.20 7.32
N ILE A 183 -16.21 7.35 6.87
CA ILE A 183 -16.68 8.56 6.16
C ILE A 183 -16.62 9.77 7.08
N GLU A 184 -17.13 9.64 8.30
CA GLU A 184 -17.09 10.70 9.31
C GLU A 184 -15.64 11.17 9.56
N SER A 185 -14.72 10.23 9.76
CA SER A 185 -13.31 10.55 10.07
C SER A 185 -12.63 11.31 8.93
N TYR A 186 -12.71 10.83 7.68
CA TYR A 186 -12.03 11.53 6.59
C TYR A 186 -12.74 12.83 6.19
N LEU A 187 -14.05 12.96 6.41
CA LEU A 187 -14.77 14.20 6.14
C LEU A 187 -14.46 15.26 7.20
N ALA A 188 -14.34 14.89 8.48
CA ALA A 188 -13.88 15.82 9.51
C ALA A 188 -12.48 16.38 9.18
N LEU A 189 -11.56 15.52 8.71
CA LEU A 189 -10.25 15.96 8.23
C LEU A 189 -10.34 16.81 6.96
N ALA A 190 -11.29 16.51 6.07
CA ALA A 190 -11.54 17.30 4.87
C ALA A 190 -12.11 18.69 5.18
N ASP A 191 -12.98 18.80 6.18
CA ASP A 191 -13.53 20.07 6.65
C ASP A 191 -12.42 20.91 7.32
N TYR A 192 -11.52 20.27 8.07
CA TYR A 192 -10.41 20.94 8.74
C TYR A 192 -9.32 21.42 7.76
N TYR A 193 -8.81 20.54 6.89
CA TYR A 193 -7.70 20.87 6.00
C TYR A 193 -8.14 21.44 4.65
N GLY A 194 -9.35 21.11 4.18
CA GLY A 194 -9.84 21.50 2.87
C GLY A 194 -8.86 21.16 1.75
N ASN A 195 -8.64 22.12 0.85
CA ASN A 195 -7.70 22.00 -0.25
C ASN A 195 -6.23 22.26 0.14
N ASN A 196 -5.91 22.33 1.43
CA ASN A 196 -4.53 22.45 1.93
C ASN A 196 -3.92 21.11 2.34
N ALA A 197 -4.61 20.00 2.11
CA ALA A 197 -4.06 18.65 2.25
C ALA A 197 -4.07 17.90 0.91
N PHE A 198 -3.21 16.88 0.83
CA PHE A 198 -3.32 15.82 -0.16
C PHE A 198 -4.05 14.61 0.43
N TYR A 199 -4.97 14.04 -0.34
CA TYR A 199 -5.79 12.90 0.05
C TYR A 199 -5.32 11.68 -0.72
N TYR A 200 -4.68 10.76 0.00
CA TYR A 200 -4.17 9.49 -0.49
C TYR A 200 -5.25 8.44 -0.27
N ILE A 201 -5.67 7.71 -1.31
CA ILE A 201 -6.80 6.79 -1.23
C ILE A 201 -6.40 5.43 -1.80
N ALA A 202 -6.32 4.40 -0.97
CA ALA A 202 -5.97 3.05 -1.40
C ALA A 202 -7.05 2.04 -0.99
N GLY A 203 -7.58 1.33 -1.99
CA GLY A 203 -8.79 0.54 -1.78
C GLY A 203 -9.28 -0.18 -3.04
N ASN A 204 -10.40 -0.89 -2.90
CA ASN A 204 -11.12 -1.40 -4.06
C ASN A 204 -11.61 -0.21 -4.93
N PRO A 205 -11.57 -0.29 -6.28
CA PRO A 205 -12.02 0.77 -7.19
C PRO A 205 -13.39 1.38 -6.86
N LYS A 206 -14.35 0.57 -6.37
CA LYS A 206 -15.67 1.06 -5.95
C LYS A 206 -15.57 2.01 -4.76
N ILE A 207 -14.75 1.66 -3.77
CA ILE A 207 -14.49 2.48 -2.59
C ILE A 207 -13.75 3.75 -2.98
N ILE A 208 -12.68 3.64 -3.77
CA ILE A 208 -11.94 4.82 -4.27
C ILE A 208 -12.87 5.80 -5.01
N LYS A 209 -13.76 5.28 -5.86
CA LYS A 209 -14.74 6.11 -6.57
C LYS A 209 -15.71 6.79 -5.60
N ALA A 210 -16.20 6.08 -4.59
CA ALA A 210 -17.10 6.62 -3.57
C ALA A 210 -16.42 7.70 -2.72
N THR A 211 -15.23 7.42 -2.17
CA THR A 211 -14.46 8.38 -1.36
C THR A 211 -14.16 9.67 -2.13
N LYS A 212 -13.69 9.57 -3.38
CA LYS A 212 -13.47 10.76 -4.22
C LYS A 212 -14.74 11.55 -4.49
N LYS A 213 -15.90 10.87 -4.59
CA LYS A 213 -17.19 11.52 -4.77
C LYS A 213 -17.59 12.30 -3.52
N GLU A 214 -17.47 11.71 -2.34
CA GLU A 214 -17.81 12.38 -1.07
C GLU A 214 -16.87 13.56 -0.79
N LEU A 215 -15.55 13.36 -0.93
CA LEU A 215 -14.58 14.48 -0.84
C LEU A 215 -14.86 15.58 -1.87
N GLY A 216 -15.28 15.21 -3.08
CA GLY A 216 -15.68 16.18 -4.10
C GLY A 216 -16.92 17.00 -3.72
N LYS A 217 -17.91 16.39 -3.05
CA LYS A 217 -19.07 17.12 -2.50
C LYS A 217 -18.68 18.05 -1.36
N ALA A 218 -17.66 17.69 -0.58
CA ALA A 218 -17.05 18.54 0.45
C ALA A 218 -16.13 19.64 -0.14
N GLY A 219 -16.09 19.82 -1.46
CA GLY A 219 -15.33 20.91 -2.11
C GLY A 219 -13.84 20.62 -2.33
N ILE A 220 -13.38 19.38 -2.11
CA ILE A 220 -11.99 19.02 -2.36
C ILE A 220 -11.73 18.87 -3.87
N LYS A 221 -10.72 19.58 -4.37
CA LYS A 221 -10.31 19.60 -5.77
C LYS A 221 -9.68 18.27 -6.15
N ARG A 222 -9.95 17.80 -7.36
CA ARG A 222 -9.41 16.53 -7.89
C ARG A 222 -7.88 16.48 -7.92
N THR A 223 -7.21 17.64 -8.05
CA THR A 223 -5.74 17.74 -8.02
C THR A 223 -5.14 17.42 -6.66
N ARG A 224 -5.97 17.35 -5.61
CA ARG A 224 -5.57 16.93 -4.27
C ARG A 224 -5.67 15.42 -4.05
N PHE A 225 -6.18 14.65 -5.02
CA PHE A 225 -6.34 13.21 -4.89
C PHE A 225 -5.14 12.45 -5.47
N ILE A 226 -4.58 11.54 -4.67
CA ILE A 226 -3.65 10.50 -5.10
C ILE A 226 -4.31 9.17 -4.75
N TRP A 227 -4.35 8.18 -5.65
CA TRP A 227 -5.06 6.93 -5.36
C TRP A 227 -4.35 5.71 -5.92
N ASP A 228 -4.48 4.58 -5.22
CA ASP A 228 -3.91 3.29 -5.62
C ASP A 228 -4.99 2.20 -5.55
N PRO A 229 -5.53 1.74 -6.70
CA PRO A 229 -6.56 0.71 -6.74
C PRO A 229 -5.94 -0.69 -6.63
N TYR A 230 -6.40 -1.48 -5.67
CA TYR A 230 -6.21 -2.93 -5.74
C TYR A 230 -7.45 -3.59 -6.33
N PHE A 231 -7.22 -4.58 -7.18
CA PHE A 231 -8.29 -5.38 -7.75
C PHE A 231 -8.28 -6.71 -7.00
N GLY A 232 -9.33 -6.97 -6.21
CA GLY A 232 -9.47 -8.22 -5.47
C GLY A 232 -9.55 -9.40 -6.44
N TYR A 233 -8.42 -10.05 -6.66
CA TYR A 233 -8.28 -11.28 -7.45
C TYR A 233 -8.12 -12.49 -6.55
#